data_AF-A0A953BDN9-F1
#
_entry.id   AF-A0A953BDN9-F1
#
_cell.length_a   1.000
_cell.length_b   1.000
_cell.length_c   1.000
_cell.angle_alpha   90.00
_cell.angle_beta   90.00
_cell.angle_gamma   90.00
#
_symmetry.space_group_name_H-M   'P 1'
#
loop_
_entity.id
_entity.type
_entity.pdbx_description
1 polymer ?
#
loop_
_entity_poly.entity_id
_entity_poly.type
_entity_poly.pdbx_seq_one_letter_code
_entity_poly.pdbx_strand_id
1 'polypeptide(L)'
;MHRLCALFFALGTAGLAGCAAPPPTGTGSGRVPQGWSTPAEAGDARILPDDYIAFSDAWTQALIAEMYDEPAFQGLPYRATILFGDIVNRTDIISSVEFEQVRERIKNNLMQSRDFRDRFRFLISRAQLDELRRREVNQPVDQQRFDEMHTYLLNGTMYRTSRTNTHSYLITYQLVNFRTGEIVFVRDFDDKRFGR
;
A
#
# COMPACT_ATOMS: atom_id res chain seq x y z
N MET A 1 -41.42 67.15 40.01
CA MET A 1 -40.84 65.84 40.36
C MET A 1 -40.82 64.98 39.11
N HIS A 2 -39.60 64.57 38.70
CA HIS A 2 -39.25 63.43 37.81
C HIS A 2 -39.77 63.44 36.35
N ARG A 3 -39.01 63.17 35.29
CA ARG A 3 -37.58 63.17 34.91
C ARG A 3 -37.59 62.85 33.39
N LEU A 4 -36.67 63.42 32.63
CA LEU A 4 -36.35 63.04 31.23
C LEU A 4 -36.03 61.54 31.11
N CYS A 5 -36.32 60.92 29.95
CA CYS A 5 -35.34 60.04 29.29
C CYS A 5 -35.72 59.75 27.83
N ALA A 6 -34.84 60.15 26.91
CA ALA A 6 -34.81 59.74 25.51
C ALA A 6 -33.83 58.56 25.36
N LEU A 7 -34.17 57.53 24.59
CA LEU A 7 -33.19 56.55 24.05
C LEU A 7 -33.87 55.78 22.91
N PHE A 8 -33.51 56.07 21.65
CA PHE A 8 -32.42 55.46 20.86
C PHE A 8 -32.94 54.31 19.99
N PHE A 9 -33.12 54.65 18.71
CA PHE A 9 -33.24 53.73 17.58
C PHE A 9 -31.86 53.07 17.37
N ALA A 10 -31.77 51.74 17.46
CA ALA A 10 -30.59 51.01 17.03
C ALA A 10 -31.02 49.79 16.19
N LEU A 11 -30.81 49.92 14.87
CA LEU A 11 -30.85 48.84 13.90
C LEU A 11 -29.95 47.69 14.35
N GLY A 12 -30.55 46.53 14.59
CA GLY A 12 -29.84 45.26 14.77
C GLY A 12 -30.03 44.36 13.55
N THR A 13 -29.39 44.69 12.43
CA THR A 13 -29.20 43.76 11.31
C THR A 13 -28.23 42.67 11.76
N ALA A 14 -28.77 41.52 12.19
CA ALA A 14 -28.00 40.32 12.43
C ALA A 14 -27.41 39.85 11.09
N GLY A 15 -26.10 40.04 10.92
CA GLY A 15 -25.35 39.58 9.78
C GLY A 15 -25.45 38.06 9.64
N LEU A 16 -25.93 37.61 8.49
CA LEU A 16 -25.69 36.27 7.96
C LEU A 16 -24.20 36.14 7.64
N ALA A 17 -23.36 36.05 8.68
CA ALA A 17 -21.98 35.58 8.59
C ALA A 17 -21.98 34.06 8.79
N GLY A 18 -22.69 33.35 7.92
CA GLY A 18 -22.52 31.91 7.75
C GLY A 18 -21.25 31.70 6.94
N CYS A 19 -20.25 31.10 7.57
CA CYS A 19 -18.89 30.87 7.08
C CYS A 19 -18.86 30.13 5.72
N ALA A 20 -18.95 30.87 4.62
CA ALA A 20 -18.49 30.43 3.31
C ALA A 20 -16.98 30.66 3.23
N ALA A 21 -16.21 29.88 4.00
CA ALA A 21 -14.80 29.70 3.64
C ALA A 21 -14.80 28.96 2.30
N PRO A 22 -14.30 29.57 1.20
CA PRO A 22 -14.16 28.83 -0.04
C PRO A 22 -13.30 27.60 0.24
N PRO A 23 -13.66 26.41 -0.29
CA PRO A 23 -12.84 25.23 -0.11
C PRO A 23 -11.41 25.60 -0.54
N PRO A 24 -10.38 25.24 0.25
CA PRO A 24 -9.01 25.56 -0.11
C PRO A 24 -8.74 25.04 -1.53
N THR A 25 -8.58 25.97 -2.46
CA THR A 25 -8.28 25.65 -3.85
C THR A 25 -6.83 25.22 -3.89
N GLY A 26 -6.59 23.98 -4.37
CA GLY A 26 -5.25 23.47 -4.56
C GLY A 26 -4.45 24.43 -5.44
N THR A 27 -3.28 24.86 -4.97
CA THR A 27 -2.35 25.63 -5.79
C THR A 27 -1.96 24.78 -7.00
N GLY A 28 -2.15 25.29 -8.21
CA GLY A 28 -2.03 24.56 -9.49
C GLY A 28 -0.67 23.94 -9.85
N SER A 29 0.24 23.77 -8.89
CA SER A 29 1.48 23.03 -9.05
C SER A 29 1.93 22.41 -7.72
N GLY A 30 1.53 21.18 -7.43
CA GLY A 30 2.09 20.46 -6.31
C GLY A 30 1.24 19.27 -5.90
N ARG A 31 1.91 18.14 -5.61
CA ARG A 31 1.29 17.03 -4.86
C ARG A 31 0.81 17.60 -3.51
N VAL A 32 -0.40 17.23 -3.09
CA VAL A 32 -0.87 17.52 -1.73
C VAL A 32 0.10 16.84 -0.76
N PRO A 33 0.61 17.54 0.28
CA PRO A 33 1.52 16.92 1.22
C PRO A 33 0.84 15.76 1.96
N GLN A 34 1.58 14.68 2.21
CA GLN A 34 1.08 13.51 2.92
C GLN A 34 0.46 13.91 4.26
N GLY A 35 -0.70 13.32 4.60
CA GLY A 35 -1.42 13.58 5.84
C GLY A 35 -2.27 14.86 5.87
N TRP A 36 -2.34 15.65 4.78
CA TRP A 36 -3.30 16.76 4.66
C TRP A 36 -4.66 16.23 4.21
N SER A 37 -5.69 16.46 5.02
CA SER A 37 -7.08 16.17 4.65
C SER A 37 -7.80 17.44 4.20
N THR A 38 -8.69 17.31 3.22
CA THR A 38 -9.69 18.35 2.93
C THR A 38 -10.78 18.33 4.03
N PRO A 39 -11.55 19.43 4.21
CA PRO A 39 -12.67 19.44 5.13
C PRO A 39 -13.72 18.35 4.87
N ALA A 40 -13.84 17.89 3.61
CA ALA A 40 -14.72 16.79 3.22
C ALA A 40 -14.18 15.41 3.67
N GLU A 41 -12.86 15.26 3.71
CA GLU A 41 -12.18 14.02 4.13
C GLU A 41 -11.93 13.96 5.65
N ALA A 42 -11.94 15.10 6.34
CA ALA A 42 -11.76 15.16 7.80
C ALA A 42 -12.85 14.43 8.60
N GLY A 43 -14.02 14.20 8.00
CA GLY A 43 -15.11 13.43 8.59
C GLY A 43 -15.11 11.94 8.22
N ASP A 44 -14.21 11.49 7.32
CA ASP A 44 -14.12 10.08 6.92
C ASP A 44 -13.14 9.33 7.84
N ALA A 45 -13.58 8.19 8.36
CA ALA A 45 -12.76 7.31 9.20
C ALA A 45 -11.82 6.39 8.38
N ARG A 46 -11.89 6.47 7.04
CA ARG A 46 -10.96 5.80 6.11
C ARG A 46 -9.65 6.56 6.03
N ILE A 47 -8.58 5.88 5.63
CA ILE A 47 -7.32 6.59 5.37
C ILE A 47 -7.44 7.31 4.03
N LEU A 48 -6.69 8.41 3.93
CA LEU A 48 -6.46 9.10 2.67
C LEU A 48 -5.73 8.20 1.66
N PRO A 49 -6.12 8.20 0.38
CA PRO A 49 -5.43 7.52 -0.71
C PRO A 49 -3.90 7.72 -0.72
N ASP A 50 -3.44 8.94 -0.43
CA ASP A 50 -2.02 9.32 -0.46
C ASP A 50 -1.19 8.61 0.61
N ASP A 51 -1.77 8.26 1.76
CA ASP A 51 -1.04 7.56 2.81
C ASP A 51 -0.85 6.09 2.44
N TYR A 52 -1.84 5.45 1.80
CA TYR A 52 -1.70 4.08 1.31
C TYR A 52 -0.55 3.94 0.31
N ILE A 53 -0.43 4.96 -0.55
CA ILE A 53 0.67 5.08 -1.49
C ILE A 53 2.01 5.12 -0.76
N ALA A 54 2.16 5.99 0.23
CA ALA A 54 3.40 6.09 0.99
C ALA A 54 3.73 4.80 1.76
N PHE A 55 2.74 4.16 2.39
CA PHE A 55 2.91 2.89 3.08
C PHE A 55 3.34 1.78 2.12
N SER A 56 2.74 1.72 0.93
CA SER A 56 3.11 0.73 -0.09
C SER A 56 4.57 0.88 -0.53
N ASP A 57 5.07 2.11 -0.64
CA ASP A 57 6.45 2.39 -1.00
C ASP A 57 7.40 1.96 0.14
N ALA A 58 7.08 2.33 1.38
CA ALA A 58 7.87 1.98 2.57
C ALA A 58 7.93 0.46 2.82
N TRP A 59 6.78 -0.23 2.79
CA TRP A 59 6.72 -1.67 2.96
C TRP A 59 7.42 -2.42 1.84
N THR A 60 7.34 -1.94 0.59
CA THR A 60 8.07 -2.58 -0.51
C THR A 60 9.57 -2.46 -0.32
N GLN A 61 10.08 -1.29 0.08
CA GLN A 61 11.52 -1.11 0.35
C GLN A 61 11.99 -2.00 1.50
N ALA A 62 11.22 -2.05 2.60
CA ALA A 62 11.52 -2.91 3.74
C ALA A 62 11.49 -4.40 3.36
N LEU A 63 10.51 -4.82 2.56
CA LEU A 63 10.42 -6.19 2.03
C LEU A 63 11.66 -6.54 1.19
N ILE A 64 12.10 -5.67 0.28
CA ILE A 64 13.28 -5.91 -0.55
C ILE A 64 14.53 -6.09 0.32
N ALA A 65 14.70 -5.23 1.34
CA ALA A 65 15.83 -5.31 2.25
C ALA A 65 15.85 -6.65 3.02
N GLU A 66 14.73 -7.02 3.63
CA GLU A 66 14.59 -8.27 4.39
C GLU A 66 14.77 -9.51 3.49
N MET A 67 14.25 -9.49 2.25
CA MET A 67 14.46 -10.58 1.30
C MET A 67 15.92 -10.72 0.87
N TYR A 68 16.71 -9.65 0.89
CA TYR A 68 18.12 -9.71 0.49
C TYR A 68 18.97 -10.50 1.48
N ASP A 69 18.58 -10.44 2.76
CA ASP A 69 19.28 -11.06 3.88
C ASP A 69 18.77 -12.49 4.19
N GLU A 70 17.67 -12.92 3.56
CA GLU A 70 17.08 -14.24 3.78
C GLU A 70 18.02 -15.39 3.33
N PRO A 71 18.39 -16.31 4.24
CA PRO A 71 19.30 -17.43 3.95
C PRO A 71 18.90 -18.27 2.73
N ALA A 72 17.61 -18.43 2.46
CA ALA A 72 17.12 -19.20 1.30
C ALA A 72 17.63 -18.66 -0.05
N PHE A 73 18.10 -17.40 -0.11
CA PHE A 73 18.62 -16.77 -1.32
C PHE A 73 20.15 -16.56 -1.29
N GLN A 74 20.81 -16.89 -0.19
CA GLN A 74 22.25 -16.72 -0.06
C GLN A 74 23.00 -17.86 -0.76
N GLY A 75 24.03 -17.52 -1.54
CA GLY A 75 24.89 -18.51 -2.20
C GLY A 75 24.28 -19.18 -3.44
N LEU A 76 23.10 -18.75 -3.89
CA LEU A 76 22.54 -19.22 -5.15
C LEU A 76 23.40 -18.76 -6.33
N PRO A 77 23.77 -19.65 -7.27
CA PRO A 77 24.58 -19.29 -8.43
C PRO A 77 23.81 -18.48 -9.49
N TYR A 78 22.49 -18.31 -9.31
CA TYR A 78 21.60 -17.57 -10.19
C TYR A 78 20.48 -16.86 -9.40
N ARG A 79 19.70 -16.04 -10.11
CA ARG A 79 18.57 -15.29 -9.54
C ARG A 79 17.41 -16.22 -9.18
N ALA A 80 16.89 -16.09 -7.96
CA ALA A 80 15.65 -16.78 -7.56
C ALA A 80 14.45 -16.17 -8.30
N THR A 81 13.46 -17.00 -8.65
CA THR A 81 12.24 -16.55 -9.31
C THR A 81 11.16 -16.29 -8.27
N ILE A 82 10.61 -15.07 -8.26
CA ILE A 82 9.52 -14.68 -7.37
C ILE A 82 8.25 -14.54 -8.21
N LEU A 83 7.25 -15.34 -7.89
CA LEU A 83 5.90 -15.23 -8.41
C LEU A 83 5.11 -14.31 -7.50
N PHE A 84 4.55 -13.24 -8.07
CA PHE A 84 3.63 -12.41 -7.31
C PHE A 84 2.31 -13.15 -7.11
N GLY A 85 2.02 -13.50 -5.86
CA GLY A 85 0.80 -14.16 -5.47
C GLY A 85 -0.32 -13.18 -5.17
N ASP A 86 -1.23 -13.63 -4.31
CA ASP A 86 -2.34 -12.81 -3.87
C ASP A 86 -1.99 -12.11 -2.56
N ILE A 87 -2.35 -10.83 -2.49
CA ILE A 87 -2.37 -10.08 -1.25
C ILE A 87 -3.84 -10.01 -0.83
N VAL A 88 -4.17 -10.49 0.35
CA VAL A 88 -5.55 -10.53 0.85
C VAL A 88 -5.83 -9.32 1.72
N ASN A 89 -6.96 -8.65 1.47
CA ASN A 89 -7.45 -7.55 2.30
C ASN A 89 -8.25 -8.10 3.50
N ARG A 90 -7.78 -7.82 4.73
CA ARG A 90 -8.45 -8.11 6.01
C ARG A 90 -8.62 -6.85 6.85
N THR A 91 -8.78 -5.69 6.21
CA THR A 91 -8.86 -4.38 6.90
C THR A 91 -10.29 -3.91 7.19
N ASP A 92 -11.31 -4.58 6.62
CA ASP A 92 -12.75 -4.32 6.71
C ASP A 92 -13.27 -2.94 6.26
N ILE A 93 -12.38 -1.97 6.03
CA ILE A 93 -12.75 -0.59 5.68
C ILE A 93 -12.18 -0.12 4.34
N ILE A 94 -11.10 -0.72 3.86
CA ILE A 94 -10.49 -0.35 2.58
C ILE A 94 -11.35 -0.93 1.47
N SER A 95 -11.77 -0.10 0.54
CA SER A 95 -12.51 -0.58 -0.62
C SER A 95 -11.64 -1.51 -1.47
N SER A 96 -12.26 -2.46 -2.18
CA SER A 96 -11.52 -3.35 -3.07
C SER A 96 -10.71 -2.59 -4.13
N VAL A 97 -11.21 -1.44 -4.59
CA VAL A 97 -10.53 -0.63 -5.62
C VAL A 97 -9.24 -0.01 -5.07
N GLU A 98 -9.28 0.61 -3.89
CA GLU A 98 -8.09 1.19 -3.25
C GLU A 98 -7.06 0.11 -2.90
N PHE A 99 -7.54 -1.05 -2.45
CA PHE A 99 -6.67 -2.18 -2.15
C PHE A 99 -5.95 -2.71 -3.40
N GLU A 100 -6.65 -2.86 -4.53
CA GLU A 100 -6.01 -3.27 -5.78
C GLU A 100 -4.98 -2.23 -6.25
N GLN A 101 -5.22 -0.93 -6.04
CA GLN A 101 -4.21 0.10 -6.33
C GLN A 101 -2.93 -0.09 -5.50
N VAL A 102 -3.07 -0.39 -4.20
CA VAL A 102 -1.93 -0.68 -3.32
C VAL A 102 -1.18 -1.93 -3.80
N ARG A 103 -1.91 -2.99 -4.12
CA ARG A 103 -1.33 -4.24 -4.66
C ARG A 103 -0.55 -3.99 -5.95
N GLU A 104 -1.15 -3.28 -6.91
CA GLU A 104 -0.52 -2.93 -8.18
C GLU A 104 0.73 -2.07 -7.98
N ARG A 105 0.69 -1.15 -7.01
CA ARG A 105 1.85 -0.31 -6.69
C ARG A 105 3.00 -1.10 -6.07
N ILE A 106 2.74 -1.98 -5.11
CA ILE A 106 3.75 -2.90 -4.54
C ILE A 106 4.41 -3.71 -5.67
N LYS A 107 3.59 -4.30 -6.53
CA LYS A 107 4.05 -5.09 -7.68
C LYS A 107 4.96 -4.25 -8.59
N ASN A 108 4.53 -3.05 -8.97
CA ASN A 108 5.31 -2.17 -9.84
C ASN A 108 6.62 -1.73 -9.19
N ASN A 109 6.61 -1.42 -7.89
CA ASN A 109 7.80 -1.03 -7.14
C ASN A 109 8.83 -2.16 -7.07
N LEU A 110 8.39 -3.40 -6.81
CA LEU A 110 9.26 -4.59 -6.86
C LEU A 110 9.88 -4.77 -8.25
N MET A 111 9.06 -4.63 -9.31
CA MET A 111 9.54 -4.77 -10.69
C MET A 111 10.52 -3.67 -11.12
N GLN A 112 10.33 -2.45 -10.63
CA GLN A 112 11.15 -1.30 -11.01
C GLN A 112 12.45 -1.23 -10.19
N SER A 113 12.45 -1.76 -8.97
CA SER A 113 13.62 -1.79 -8.10
C SER A 113 14.80 -2.48 -8.80
N ARG A 114 15.93 -1.77 -8.87
CA ARG A 114 17.18 -2.31 -9.43
C ARG A 114 17.75 -3.37 -8.51
N ASP A 115 17.81 -3.07 -7.22
CA ASP A 115 18.36 -3.97 -6.19
C ASP A 115 17.60 -5.30 -6.17
N PHE A 116 16.27 -5.25 -6.32
CA PHE A 116 15.46 -6.44 -6.43
C PHE A 116 15.77 -7.22 -7.71
N ARG A 117 15.79 -6.56 -8.87
CA ARG A 117 16.07 -7.21 -10.16
C ARG A 117 17.45 -7.83 -10.28
N ASP A 118 18.42 -7.34 -9.51
CA ASP A 118 19.79 -7.87 -9.55
C ASP A 118 19.88 -9.27 -8.92
N ARG A 119 19.05 -9.57 -7.91
CA ARG A 119 18.99 -10.89 -7.24
C ARG A 119 17.78 -11.75 -7.60
N PHE A 120 16.68 -11.14 -8.02
CA PHE A 120 15.42 -11.82 -8.23
C PHE A 120 14.91 -11.65 -9.66
N ARG A 121 14.31 -12.70 -10.20
CA ARG A 121 13.50 -12.67 -11.42
C ARG A 121 12.04 -12.58 -11.00
N PHE A 122 11.34 -11.54 -11.42
CA PHE A 122 9.94 -11.37 -11.08
C PHE A 122 9.03 -11.89 -12.19
N LEU A 123 8.07 -12.74 -11.84
CA LEU A 123 6.99 -13.16 -12.75
C LEU A 123 5.64 -12.71 -12.20
N ILE A 124 4.83 -12.16 -13.08
CA ILE A 124 3.65 -11.36 -12.71
C ILE A 124 2.44 -12.25 -12.46
N SER A 125 2.35 -13.42 -13.09
CA SER A 125 1.21 -14.31 -12.89
C SER A 125 1.53 -15.78 -13.10
N ARG A 126 0.76 -16.63 -12.42
CA ARG A 126 0.74 -18.07 -12.63
C ARG A 126 0.32 -18.44 -14.07
N ALA A 127 -0.52 -17.64 -14.71
CA ALA A 127 -0.90 -17.84 -16.11
C ALA A 127 0.29 -17.66 -17.06
N GLN A 128 1.15 -16.66 -16.83
CA GLN A 128 2.40 -16.51 -17.59
C GLN A 128 3.34 -17.68 -17.35
N LEU A 129 3.39 -18.20 -16.12
CA LEU A 129 4.17 -19.38 -15.79
C LEU A 129 3.62 -20.65 -16.47
N ASP A 130 2.31 -20.85 -16.49
CA ASP A 130 1.68 -21.98 -17.20
C ASP A 130 1.90 -21.86 -18.72
N GLU A 131 1.89 -20.65 -19.26
CA GLU A 131 2.22 -20.39 -20.67
C GLU A 131 3.70 -20.69 -20.97
N LEU A 132 4.62 -20.33 -20.08
CA LEU A 132 6.05 -20.70 -20.19
C LEU A 132 6.20 -22.23 -20.20
N ARG A 133 5.58 -22.92 -19.25
CA ARG A 133 5.58 -24.39 -19.19
C ARG A 133 5.04 -25.02 -20.47
N ARG A 134 3.90 -24.53 -20.98
CA ARG A 134 3.30 -25.05 -22.22
C ARG A 134 4.21 -24.87 -23.43
N ARG A 135 4.99 -23.78 -23.49
CA ARG A 135 5.99 -23.57 -24.54
C ARG A 135 7.20 -24.49 -24.38
N GLU A 136 7.60 -24.77 -23.14
CA GLU A 136 8.76 -25.62 -22.80
C GLU A 136 8.50 -27.12 -23.03
N VAL A 137 7.26 -27.60 -22.94
CA VAL A 137 6.91 -29.01 -23.22
C VAL A 137 7.25 -29.43 -24.67
N ASN A 138 7.35 -28.49 -25.61
CA ASN A 138 7.60 -28.77 -27.03
C ASN A 138 8.99 -28.33 -27.53
N GLN A 139 9.88 -27.85 -26.66
CA GLN A 139 11.25 -27.47 -27.01
C GLN A 139 12.25 -28.14 -26.06
N PRO A 140 13.48 -28.48 -26.52
CA PRO A 140 14.52 -28.95 -25.61
C PRO A 140 14.74 -27.92 -24.50
N VAL A 141 14.55 -28.37 -23.25
CA VAL A 141 14.54 -27.55 -22.04
C VAL A 141 15.85 -26.80 -21.92
N ASP A 142 15.82 -25.50 -22.16
CA ASP A 142 16.88 -24.60 -21.76
C ASP A 142 16.82 -24.51 -20.23
N GLN A 143 17.65 -25.30 -19.54
CA GLN A 143 17.62 -25.50 -18.07
C GLN A 143 17.79 -24.19 -17.27
N GLN A 144 18.10 -23.07 -17.92
CA GLN A 144 18.23 -21.75 -17.30
C GLN A 144 16.94 -20.91 -17.28
N ARG A 145 15.84 -21.37 -17.90
CA ARG A 145 14.61 -20.55 -18.00
C ARG A 145 13.68 -20.64 -16.81
N PHE A 146 13.48 -21.82 -16.25
CA PHE A 146 12.54 -22.02 -15.15
C PHE A 146 13.01 -23.13 -14.23
N ASP A 147 13.34 -22.77 -12.98
CA ASP A 147 13.71 -23.73 -11.95
C ASP A 147 12.69 -23.69 -10.82
N GLU A 148 11.87 -24.73 -10.73
CA GLU A 148 10.86 -24.88 -9.68
C GLU A 148 11.47 -24.91 -8.27
N MET A 149 12.72 -25.38 -8.15
CA MET A 149 13.42 -25.43 -6.86
C MET A 149 13.68 -24.06 -6.25
N HIS A 150 13.95 -23.07 -7.11
CA HIS A 150 14.27 -21.71 -6.72
C HIS A 150 13.19 -20.74 -7.17
N THR A 151 11.98 -21.24 -7.34
CA THR A 151 10.78 -20.44 -7.57
C THR A 151 10.00 -20.33 -6.26
N TYR A 152 9.59 -19.12 -5.90
CA TYR A 152 8.89 -18.83 -4.66
C TYR A 152 7.65 -17.99 -4.95
N LEU A 153 6.56 -18.30 -4.26
CA LEU A 153 5.31 -17.54 -4.31
C LEU A 153 5.28 -16.52 -3.19
N LEU A 154 5.22 -15.23 -3.53
CA LEU A 154 5.06 -14.13 -2.58
C LEU A 154 3.58 -13.86 -2.35
N ASN A 155 3.07 -14.24 -1.19
CA ASN A 155 1.71 -13.93 -0.75
C ASN A 155 1.74 -12.84 0.32
N GLY A 156 0.63 -12.13 0.47
CA GLY A 156 0.48 -11.11 1.50
C GLY A 156 -0.87 -11.16 2.19
N THR A 157 -0.94 -10.68 3.42
CA THR A 157 -2.22 -10.35 4.06
C THR A 157 -2.11 -9.02 4.78
N MET A 158 -3.04 -8.11 4.48
CA MET A 158 -3.09 -6.79 5.07
C MET A 158 -4.19 -6.73 6.13
N TYR A 159 -3.81 -6.36 7.35
CA TYR A 159 -4.68 -6.20 8.50
C TYR A 159 -4.75 -4.73 8.93
N ARG A 160 -5.85 -4.39 9.59
CA ARG A 160 -5.99 -3.14 10.32
C ARG A 160 -6.30 -3.46 11.77
N THR A 161 -5.56 -2.82 12.67
CA THR A 161 -5.92 -2.77 14.08
C THR A 161 -6.34 -1.34 14.41
N SER A 162 -7.56 -1.17 14.90
CA SER A 162 -8.08 0.12 15.34
C SER A 162 -8.28 0.12 16.86
N ARG A 163 -7.81 1.17 17.55
CA ARG A 163 -8.13 1.42 18.96
C ARG A 163 -8.49 2.89 19.13
N THR A 164 -9.76 3.16 19.41
CA THR A 164 -10.31 4.50 19.60
C THR A 164 -9.97 5.41 18.41
N ASN A 165 -8.94 6.26 18.51
CA ASN A 165 -8.53 7.22 17.49
C ASN A 165 -7.18 6.87 16.82
N THR A 166 -6.66 5.66 17.04
CA THR A 166 -5.39 5.21 16.45
C THR A 166 -5.65 4.05 15.51
N HIS A 167 -5.10 4.14 14.30
CA HIS A 167 -5.19 3.09 13.30
C HIS A 167 -3.78 2.60 12.99
N SER A 168 -3.58 1.29 13.12
CA SER A 168 -2.36 0.60 12.74
C SER A 168 -2.68 -0.30 11.56
N TYR A 169 -1.80 -0.30 10.57
CA TYR A 169 -1.88 -1.20 9.43
C TYR A 169 -0.70 -2.13 9.49
N LEU A 170 -0.97 -3.41 9.27
CA LEU A 170 0.01 -4.46 9.29
C LEU A 170 -0.09 -5.20 7.97
N ILE A 171 1.02 -5.39 7.28
CA ILE A 171 1.10 -6.32 6.16
C ILE A 171 2.05 -7.46 6.51
N THR A 172 1.54 -8.68 6.43
CA THR A 172 2.32 -9.90 6.58
C THR A 172 2.63 -10.43 5.20
N TYR A 173 3.91 -10.55 4.85
CA TYR A 173 4.35 -11.24 3.63
C TYR A 173 4.83 -12.65 3.95
N GLN A 174 4.55 -13.57 3.04
CA GLN A 174 4.99 -14.96 3.11
C GLN A 174 5.58 -15.37 1.77
N LEU A 175 6.78 -15.98 1.79
CA LEU A 175 7.35 -16.63 0.61
C LEU A 175 7.26 -18.13 0.79
N VAL A 176 6.64 -18.77 -0.19
CA VAL A 176 6.44 -20.22 -0.21
C VAL A 176 7.24 -20.81 -1.35
N ASN A 177 8.11 -21.77 -1.08
CA ASN A 177 8.79 -22.53 -2.13
C ASN A 177 7.75 -23.21 -3.02
N PHE A 178 7.86 -22.98 -4.32
CA PHE A 178 6.86 -23.42 -5.28
C PHE A 178 6.76 -24.94 -5.37
N ARG A 179 7.90 -25.63 -5.24
CA ARG A 179 7.97 -27.09 -5.37
C ARG A 179 7.56 -27.82 -4.09
N THR A 180 8.10 -27.40 -2.95
CA THR A 180 7.88 -28.10 -1.67
C THR A 180 6.65 -27.60 -0.91
N GLY A 181 6.17 -26.40 -1.22
CA GLY A 181 5.12 -25.72 -0.43
C GLY A 181 5.62 -25.21 0.93
N GLU A 182 6.92 -25.27 1.19
CA GLU A 182 7.52 -24.81 2.44
C GLU A 182 7.54 -23.29 2.51
N ILE A 183 7.16 -22.73 3.66
CA ILE A 183 7.28 -21.30 3.91
C ILE A 183 8.74 -21.00 4.32
N VAL A 184 9.47 -20.31 3.46
CA VAL A 184 10.89 -19.98 3.68
C VAL A 184 11.09 -18.61 4.32
N PHE A 185 10.08 -17.74 4.25
CA PHE A 185 10.14 -16.40 4.80
C PHE A 185 8.75 -15.95 5.22
N VAL A 186 8.67 -15.37 6.41
CA VAL A 186 7.49 -14.67 6.93
C VAL A 186 7.97 -13.40 7.62
N ARG A 187 7.43 -12.25 7.20
CA ARG A 187 7.72 -10.97 7.84
C ARG A 187 6.47 -10.10 7.92
N ASP A 188 6.41 -9.39 9.04
CA ASP A 188 5.38 -8.45 9.39
C ASP A 188 5.95 -7.04 9.26
N PHE A 189 5.24 -6.17 8.53
CA PHE A 189 5.57 -4.77 8.42
C PHE A 189 4.38 -3.95 8.91
N ASP A 190 4.57 -3.22 10.01
CA ASP A 190 3.54 -2.36 10.56
C ASP A 190 3.85 -0.88 10.29
N ASP A 191 2.79 -0.11 10.10
CA ASP A 191 2.83 1.34 10.19
C ASP A 191 1.67 1.82 11.07
N LYS A 192 1.96 2.84 11.88
CA LYS A 192 1.04 3.38 12.89
C LYS A 192 0.72 4.83 12.57
N ARG A 193 -0.56 5.11 12.37
CA ARG A 193 -1.08 6.48 12.28
C ARG A 193 -1.84 6.86 13.54
N PHE A 194 -1.49 8.03 14.09
CA PHE A 194 -2.32 8.73 15.05
C PHE A 194 -3.40 9.50 14.27
N GLY A 195 -4.67 9.18 14.50
CA GLY A 195 -5.76 10.07 14.09
C GLY A 195 -5.58 11.40 14.83
N ARG A 196 -5.52 12.49 14.07
CA ARG A 196 -5.60 13.83 14.64
C ARG A 196 -7.06 14.20 14.88
#